data_AF-L8PDT2-F1
#
_entry.id   AF-L8PDT2-F1
#
_cell.length_a   1.000
_cell.length_b   1.000
_cell.length_c   1.000
_cell.angle_alpha   90.00
_cell.angle_beta   90.00
_cell.angle_gamma   90.00
#
_symmetry.space_group_name_H-M   'P 1'
#
loop_
_entity.id
_entity.type
_entity.pdbx_description
1 polymer ?
#
loop_
_entity_poly.entity_id
_entity_poly.type
_entity_poly.pdbx_seq_one_letter_code
_entity_poly.pdbx_strand_id
1 'polypeptide(L)'
;MVAVGVAAAIVIALSGNDKPVDKADAKQPPAPSPIVEETPKPEPPEKEPAPQPPAIVPAAAPEPAPTPAPTPPRSPTPTPDPTRTPSPTPTSTPTPTPTPTPPPTPTPTPPPAPVVHQWSELSYDVAGDGTAPEMRIGGSSWVWQRYGMSIGGKHYAHGVTVHGRSSVTIDLNRECSAYDAMVGVDDTNLGLGTFSFSVHADGVRLWSSGAIKGGDPAVPVHVNLAGRQTVRLVVEPHSAFDTLLLADWAESKFSCV
;
A
#
# COMPACT_ATOMS: atom_id res chain seq x y z
N MET A 1 -9.57 -67.35 -13.18
CA MET A 1 -8.63 -66.23 -13.04
C MET A 1 -8.58 -65.85 -11.57
N VAL A 2 -7.37 -65.67 -11.05
CA VAL A 2 -7.09 -65.29 -9.65
C VAL A 2 -7.05 -63.77 -9.55
N ALA A 3 -7.62 -63.20 -8.49
CA ALA A 3 -7.21 -61.89 -7.96
C ALA A 3 -7.36 -61.91 -6.44
N VAL A 4 -6.22 -61.73 -5.76
CA VAL A 4 -6.01 -61.76 -4.31
C VAL A 4 -6.29 -60.38 -3.75
N GLY A 5 -7.15 -60.29 -2.74
CA GLY A 5 -7.34 -59.09 -1.91
C GLY A 5 -6.67 -59.30 -0.55
N VAL A 6 -5.74 -58.42 -0.19
CA VAL A 6 -5.11 -58.39 1.15
C VAL A 6 -5.74 -57.27 1.95
N ALA A 7 -6.43 -57.64 3.04
CA ALA A 7 -6.82 -56.73 4.12
C ALA A 7 -6.02 -57.11 5.36
N ALA A 8 -5.22 -56.18 5.89
CA ALA A 8 -4.46 -56.38 7.13
C ALA A 8 -5.23 -55.73 8.29
N ALA A 9 -5.69 -56.56 9.23
CA ALA A 9 -6.16 -56.15 10.54
C ALA A 9 -5.02 -56.34 11.54
N ILE A 10 -4.65 -55.29 12.28
CA ILE A 10 -3.67 -55.38 13.37
C ILE A 10 -4.42 -55.43 14.69
N VAL A 11 -4.23 -56.53 15.41
CA VAL A 11 -4.64 -56.74 16.81
C VAL A 11 -3.41 -56.51 17.68
N ILE A 12 -3.52 -55.63 18.67
CA ILE A 12 -2.56 -55.56 19.79
C ILE A 12 -3.36 -55.66 21.08
N ALA A 13 -3.16 -56.75 21.80
CA ALA A 13 -3.62 -56.95 23.16
C ALA A 13 -2.37 -57.21 24.03
N LEU A 14 -2.16 -56.43 25.08
CA LEU A 14 -1.44 -56.86 26.28
C LEU A 14 -2.01 -56.13 27.50
N SER A 15 -2.61 -56.92 28.39
CA SER A 15 -3.14 -56.57 29.70
C SER A 15 -2.03 -56.55 30.75
N GLY A 16 -2.21 -55.80 31.84
CA GLY A 16 -1.45 -56.01 33.08
C GLY A 16 -1.54 -54.86 34.08
N ASN A 17 -2.32 -55.04 35.14
CA ASN A 17 -2.58 -54.06 36.19
C ASN A 17 -2.32 -54.74 37.54
N ASP A 18 -1.17 -54.52 38.18
CA ASP A 18 -0.88 -55.02 39.54
C ASP A 18 0.14 -54.09 40.27
N LYS A 19 -0.21 -53.71 41.51
CA LYS A 19 0.66 -53.21 42.63
C LYS A 19 0.40 -54.13 43.83
N PRO A 20 1.17 -54.24 44.95
CA PRO A 20 2.14 -53.29 45.59
C PRO A 20 3.45 -53.96 46.12
N VAL A 21 4.49 -53.33 46.71
CA VAL A 21 4.69 -52.91 48.14
C VAL A 21 6.09 -52.23 48.31
N ASP A 22 6.16 -51.34 49.31
CA ASP A 22 7.19 -50.47 49.92
C ASP A 22 8.70 -50.82 49.94
N LYS A 23 9.55 -49.76 49.81
CA LYS A 23 10.66 -49.44 50.75
C LYS A 23 11.31 -48.06 50.54
N ALA A 24 11.18 -47.22 51.58
CA ALA A 24 12.15 -46.32 52.22
C ALA A 24 12.97 -45.26 51.42
N ASP A 25 12.63 -44.00 51.72
CA ASP A 25 13.49 -42.84 52.05
C ASP A 25 14.55 -42.33 51.04
N ALA A 26 14.13 -41.33 50.26
CA ALA A 26 14.98 -40.18 49.95
C ALA A 26 14.11 -38.90 50.03
N LYS A 27 14.45 -38.00 50.97
CA LYS A 27 13.76 -36.74 51.24
C LYS A 27 13.59 -35.91 49.96
N GLN A 28 12.35 -35.69 49.55
CA GLN A 28 12.01 -34.71 48.54
C GLN A 28 12.18 -33.29 49.13
N PRO A 29 12.88 -32.36 48.45
CA PRO A 29 12.92 -30.96 48.86
C PRO A 29 11.50 -30.38 48.94
N PRO A 30 11.20 -29.46 49.88
CA PRO A 30 9.88 -28.85 49.95
C PRO A 30 9.59 -28.10 48.65
N ALA A 31 8.38 -28.26 48.13
CA ALA A 31 7.89 -27.50 46.98
C ALA A 31 7.97 -25.99 47.28
N PRO A 32 8.40 -25.15 46.33
CA PRO A 32 8.30 -23.70 46.51
C PRO A 32 6.83 -23.31 46.67
N SER A 33 6.54 -22.50 47.69
CA SER A 33 5.23 -21.86 47.85
C SER A 33 4.94 -20.98 46.63
N PRO A 34 3.67 -20.85 46.20
CA PRO A 34 3.34 -19.91 45.13
C PRO A 34 3.69 -18.49 45.61
N ILE A 35 4.58 -17.84 44.87
CA ILE A 35 4.80 -16.40 44.98
C ILE A 35 3.49 -15.75 44.53
N VAL A 36 2.76 -15.17 45.46
CA VAL A 36 1.68 -14.24 45.14
C VAL A 36 2.36 -13.00 44.60
N GLU A 37 2.41 -12.89 43.27
CA GLU A 37 2.81 -11.66 42.60
C GLU A 37 1.72 -10.63 42.89
N GLU A 38 2.02 -9.67 43.77
CA GLU A 38 1.16 -8.51 43.97
C GLU A 38 1.04 -7.78 42.63
N THR A 39 -0.13 -7.88 42.00
CA THR A 39 -0.49 -7.01 40.88
C THR A 39 -0.31 -5.55 41.32
N PRO A 40 0.50 -4.74 40.61
CA PRO A 40 0.61 -3.33 40.89
C PRO A 40 -0.77 -2.68 40.80
N LYS A 41 -1.19 -2.00 41.85
CA LYS A 41 -2.39 -1.15 41.84
C LYS A 41 -2.23 -0.13 40.70
N PRO A 42 -3.17 -0.03 39.74
CA PRO A 42 -3.06 0.94 38.66
C PRO A 42 -3.07 2.35 39.25
N GLU A 43 -2.04 3.12 38.88
CA GLU A 43 -1.96 4.55 39.17
C GLU A 43 -3.11 5.26 38.42
N PRO A 44 -3.80 6.23 39.03
CA PRO A 44 -4.85 6.98 38.35
C PRO A 44 -4.28 7.65 37.08
N PRO A 45 -5.02 7.68 35.96
CA PRO A 45 -4.55 8.38 34.78
C PRO A 45 -4.31 9.85 35.14
N GLU A 46 -3.11 10.32 34.85
CA GLU A 46 -2.73 11.72 34.93
C GLU A 46 -3.74 12.54 34.11
N LYS A 47 -4.34 13.56 34.72
CA LYS A 47 -5.35 14.39 34.06
C LYS A 47 -4.74 15.01 32.80
N GLU A 48 -5.37 14.72 31.66
CA GLU A 48 -5.10 15.39 30.40
C GLU A 48 -5.16 16.93 30.60
N PRO A 49 -4.11 17.67 30.21
CA PRO A 49 -4.13 19.13 30.29
C PRO A 49 -5.29 19.67 29.44
N ALA A 50 -6.11 20.55 30.03
CA ALA A 50 -7.21 21.18 29.32
C ALA A 50 -6.71 21.86 28.02
N PRO A 51 -7.50 21.82 26.92
CA PRO A 51 -7.13 22.49 25.69
C PRO A 51 -6.96 23.99 25.95
N GLN A 52 -5.81 24.53 25.56
CA GLN A 52 -5.54 25.97 25.65
C GLN A 52 -6.54 26.71 24.75
N PRO A 53 -7.17 27.80 25.23
CA PRO A 53 -8.01 28.64 24.38
C PRO A 53 -7.23 29.14 23.16
N PRO A 54 -7.85 29.23 21.97
CA PRO A 54 -7.18 29.78 20.81
C PRO A 54 -6.71 31.21 21.10
N ALA A 55 -5.42 31.46 20.86
CA ALA A 55 -4.85 32.80 20.96
C ALA A 55 -5.64 33.76 20.07
N ILE A 56 -6.19 34.81 20.66
CA ILE A 56 -6.78 35.92 19.93
C ILE A 56 -5.63 36.64 19.22
N VAL A 57 -5.54 36.44 17.91
CA VAL A 57 -4.61 37.16 17.04
C VAL A 57 -5.07 38.63 17.02
N PRO A 58 -4.23 39.61 17.42
CA PRO A 58 -4.59 41.01 17.24
C PRO A 58 -4.73 41.31 15.74
N ALA A 59 -5.87 41.91 15.37
CA ALA A 59 -6.15 42.37 14.02
C ALA A 59 -5.02 43.26 13.50
N ALA A 60 -4.49 42.91 12.33
CA ALA A 60 -3.51 43.71 11.61
C ALA A 60 -4.06 45.13 11.37
N ALA A 61 -3.23 46.13 11.69
CA ALA A 61 -3.49 47.52 11.39
C ALA A 61 -3.68 47.75 9.88
N PRO A 62 -4.54 48.70 9.45
CA PRO A 62 -4.76 48.95 8.03
C PRO A 62 -3.51 49.53 7.38
N GLU A 63 -3.20 48.99 6.20
CA GLU A 63 -2.12 49.41 5.30
C GLU A 63 -2.32 50.87 4.85
N PRO A 64 -1.27 51.72 4.83
CA PRO A 64 -1.39 53.10 4.38
C PRO A 64 -1.63 53.17 2.86
N ALA A 65 -2.51 54.10 2.47
CA ALA A 65 -2.93 54.33 1.09
C ALA A 65 -1.77 54.73 0.13
N PRO A 66 -1.87 54.40 -1.17
CA PRO A 66 -0.82 54.72 -2.14
C PRO A 66 -0.73 56.23 -2.44
N THR A 67 0.49 56.74 -2.42
CA THR A 67 0.86 58.10 -2.83
C THR A 67 0.55 58.34 -4.32
N PRO A 68 -0.07 59.47 -4.72
CA PRO A 68 -0.34 59.75 -6.13
C PRO A 68 0.95 60.03 -6.92
N ALA A 69 1.00 59.52 -8.15
CA ALA A 69 2.10 59.69 -9.10
C ALA A 69 2.21 61.14 -9.62
N PRO A 70 3.42 61.67 -9.84
CA PRO A 70 3.61 63.03 -10.35
C PRO A 70 3.24 63.16 -11.84
N THR A 71 2.60 64.29 -12.15
CA THR A 71 2.17 64.76 -13.48
C THR A 71 3.36 64.93 -14.45
N PRO A 72 3.26 64.52 -15.73
CA PRO A 72 4.34 64.72 -16.70
C PRO A 72 4.48 66.20 -17.10
N PRO A 73 5.72 66.70 -17.31
CA PRO A 73 5.95 68.07 -17.75
C PRO A 73 5.63 68.28 -19.24
N ARG A 74 5.31 69.52 -19.56
CA ARG A 74 4.87 69.99 -20.89
C ARG A 74 5.99 69.90 -21.93
N SER A 75 5.57 69.59 -23.15
CA SER A 75 6.35 69.55 -24.39
C SER A 75 7.04 70.90 -24.68
N PRO A 76 8.35 70.91 -25.02
CA PRO A 76 9.02 72.10 -25.51
C PRO A 76 8.79 72.33 -27.01
N THR A 77 8.66 73.62 -27.34
CA THR A 77 8.55 74.27 -28.65
C THR A 77 9.68 73.87 -29.63
N PRO A 78 9.41 73.76 -30.94
CA PRO A 78 10.45 73.46 -31.94
C PRO A 78 11.35 74.67 -32.20
N THR A 79 12.67 74.43 -32.19
CA THR A 79 13.73 75.37 -32.61
C THR A 79 14.06 75.12 -34.09
N PRO A 80 14.37 76.15 -34.89
CA PRO A 80 14.64 76.00 -36.32
C PRO A 80 15.96 75.28 -36.63
N ASP A 81 15.91 74.63 -37.79
CA ASP A 81 16.85 73.72 -38.45
C ASP A 81 18.20 74.36 -38.82
N PRO A 82 19.35 73.79 -38.39
CA PRO A 82 20.66 74.17 -38.92
C PRO A 82 21.03 73.35 -40.17
N THR A 83 21.24 74.11 -41.24
CA THR A 83 22.09 73.90 -42.42
C THR A 83 22.77 72.53 -42.59
N ARG A 84 22.39 71.84 -43.67
CA ARG A 84 22.94 70.54 -44.11
C ARG A 84 24.41 70.64 -44.51
N THR A 85 25.25 69.91 -43.78
CA THR A 85 26.62 69.54 -44.19
C THR A 85 26.54 68.30 -45.10
N PRO A 86 27.35 68.19 -46.18
CA PRO A 86 27.32 67.00 -47.04
C PRO A 86 27.67 65.73 -46.25
N SER A 87 26.72 64.78 -46.29
CA SER A 87 26.82 63.46 -45.66
C SER A 87 27.92 62.63 -46.36
N PRO A 88 28.79 61.93 -45.61
CA PRO A 88 29.71 60.97 -46.21
C PRO A 88 28.93 59.85 -46.91
N THR A 89 29.46 59.41 -48.05
CA THR A 89 28.95 58.31 -48.87
C THR A 89 28.77 57.05 -48.01
N PRO A 90 27.61 56.37 -48.08
CA PRO A 90 27.39 55.16 -47.30
C PRO A 90 28.35 54.05 -47.74
N THR A 91 29.22 53.63 -46.83
CA THR A 91 29.97 52.38 -46.97
C THR A 91 28.96 51.24 -46.92
N SER A 92 28.94 50.38 -47.94
CA SER A 92 28.08 49.21 -48.00
C SER A 92 28.37 48.28 -46.81
N THR A 93 27.52 48.31 -45.79
CA THR A 93 27.54 47.33 -44.71
C THR A 93 27.23 45.96 -45.31
N PRO A 94 28.08 44.94 -45.14
CA PRO A 94 27.78 43.59 -45.62
C PRO A 94 26.47 43.11 -44.97
N THR A 95 25.53 42.65 -45.80
CA THR A 95 24.29 42.04 -45.34
C THR A 95 24.65 40.85 -44.45
N PRO A 96 24.14 40.76 -43.21
CA PRO A 96 24.40 39.61 -42.35
C PRO A 96 23.88 38.34 -43.03
N THR A 97 24.77 37.36 -43.20
CA THR A 97 24.39 36.03 -43.66
C THR A 97 23.34 35.47 -42.71
N PRO A 98 22.18 34.96 -43.19
CA PRO A 98 21.16 34.41 -42.32
C PRO A 98 21.74 33.25 -41.52
N THR A 99 21.70 33.36 -40.20
CA THR A 99 22.03 32.26 -39.29
C THR A 99 21.09 31.09 -39.59
N PRO A 100 21.60 29.87 -39.81
CA PRO A 100 20.74 28.71 -40.04
C PRO A 100 19.78 28.53 -38.88
N THR A 101 18.49 28.37 -39.18
CA THR A 101 17.47 28.05 -38.18
C THR A 101 17.79 26.67 -37.61
N PRO A 102 17.84 26.50 -36.28
CA PRO A 102 18.09 25.19 -35.70
C PRO A 102 17.01 24.21 -36.14
N PRO A 103 17.36 22.93 -36.36
CA PRO A 103 16.37 21.91 -36.71
C PRO A 103 15.29 21.84 -35.61
N PRO A 104 14.04 21.53 -35.97
CA PRO A 104 12.97 21.39 -34.99
C PRO A 104 13.38 20.38 -33.93
N THR A 105 13.21 20.75 -32.66
CA THR A 105 13.38 19.80 -31.55
C THR A 105 12.42 18.64 -31.76
N PRO A 106 12.88 17.37 -31.74
CA PRO A 106 11.98 16.24 -31.88
C PRO A 106 10.90 16.31 -30.80
N THR A 107 9.64 16.12 -31.20
CA THR A 107 8.53 15.99 -30.26
C THR A 107 8.79 14.78 -29.37
N PRO A 108 8.67 14.89 -28.04
CA PRO A 108 8.87 13.73 -27.15
C PRO A 108 7.89 12.62 -27.54
N THR A 109 8.40 11.39 -27.63
CA THR A 109 7.57 10.21 -27.82
C THR A 109 6.59 10.10 -26.66
N PRO A 110 5.28 9.86 -26.90
CA PRO A 110 4.31 9.69 -25.83
C PRO A 110 4.72 8.51 -24.92
N PRO A 111 4.45 8.59 -23.60
CA PRO A 111 4.76 7.50 -22.68
C PRO A 111 4.08 6.20 -23.13
N PRO A 112 4.72 5.03 -22.92
CA PRO A 112 4.08 3.74 -23.17
C PRO A 112 2.80 3.60 -22.36
N ALA A 113 1.80 2.94 -22.94
CA ALA A 113 0.53 2.68 -22.26
C ALA A 113 0.73 1.73 -21.07
N PRO A 114 0.02 1.92 -19.94
CA PRO A 114 0.12 1.04 -18.79
C PRO A 114 -0.39 -0.37 -19.12
N VAL A 115 0.41 -1.37 -18.77
CA VAL A 115 0.11 -2.80 -18.82
C VAL A 115 -0.45 -3.23 -17.48
N VAL A 116 -1.58 -3.95 -17.51
CA VAL A 116 -2.26 -4.46 -16.32
C VAL A 116 -1.78 -5.88 -16.01
N HIS A 117 -1.39 -6.11 -14.77
CA HIS A 117 -0.96 -7.40 -14.24
C HIS A 117 -1.92 -7.85 -13.13
N GLN A 118 -2.68 -8.92 -13.35
CA GLN A 118 -3.63 -9.43 -12.36
C GLN A 118 -2.91 -10.26 -11.30
N TRP A 119 -3.22 -10.04 -10.02
CA TRP A 119 -2.60 -10.82 -8.94
C TRP A 119 -2.88 -12.33 -9.08
N SER A 120 -4.07 -12.68 -9.57
CA SER A 120 -4.47 -14.07 -9.87
C SER A 120 -3.62 -14.77 -10.93
N GLU A 121 -2.84 -14.02 -11.71
CA GLU A 121 -2.05 -14.53 -12.84
C GLU A 121 -0.53 -14.37 -12.61
N LEU A 122 -0.10 -13.73 -11.52
CA LEU A 122 1.33 -13.53 -11.27
C LEU A 122 2.05 -14.84 -11.00
N SER A 123 3.26 -14.94 -11.55
CA SER A 123 4.23 -15.96 -11.18
C SER A 123 4.73 -15.74 -9.75
N TYR A 124 5.16 -16.83 -9.11
CA TYR A 124 5.99 -16.72 -7.92
C TYR A 124 7.44 -16.37 -8.32
N ASP A 125 8.14 -15.64 -7.47
CA ASP A 125 9.54 -15.20 -7.67
C ASP A 125 10.52 -16.34 -8.01
N VAL A 126 10.31 -17.54 -7.47
CA VAL A 126 11.14 -18.72 -7.77
C VAL A 126 11.00 -19.26 -9.20
N ALA A 127 9.90 -18.94 -9.88
CA ALA A 127 9.63 -19.35 -11.26
C ALA A 127 9.56 -18.14 -12.22
N GLY A 128 9.68 -16.94 -11.68
CA GLY A 128 9.63 -15.68 -12.39
C GLY A 128 10.92 -15.37 -13.17
N ASP A 129 10.82 -14.39 -14.07
CA ASP A 129 11.94 -13.90 -14.87
C ASP A 129 12.42 -12.49 -14.44
N GLY A 130 11.76 -11.89 -13.45
CA GLY A 130 12.09 -10.58 -12.90
C GLY A 130 11.70 -9.42 -13.80
N THR A 131 10.80 -9.60 -14.77
CA THR A 131 10.38 -8.53 -15.71
C THR A 131 8.98 -7.96 -15.43
N ALA A 132 8.17 -8.67 -14.65
CA ALA A 132 6.82 -8.30 -14.28
C ALA A 132 6.63 -8.44 -12.76
N PRO A 133 5.52 -7.92 -12.19
CA PRO A 133 5.22 -8.13 -10.79
C PRO A 133 5.19 -9.62 -10.44
N GLU A 134 5.91 -10.01 -9.38
CA GLU A 134 6.05 -11.39 -8.97
C GLU A 134 5.73 -11.55 -7.49
N MET A 135 5.05 -12.64 -7.16
CA MET A 135 4.67 -12.95 -5.81
C MET A 135 5.82 -13.64 -5.08
N ARG A 136 6.33 -13.01 -4.03
CA ARG A 136 7.41 -13.57 -3.24
C ARG A 136 6.91 -14.80 -2.49
N ILE A 137 7.53 -15.96 -2.69
CA ILE A 137 7.17 -17.17 -1.92
C ILE A 137 7.71 -17.09 -0.48
N GLY A 138 8.92 -16.55 -0.31
CA GLY A 138 9.59 -16.42 0.98
C GLY A 138 8.94 -15.38 1.89
N GLY A 139 8.42 -15.80 3.04
CA GLY A 139 7.84 -14.89 4.03
C GLY A 139 6.45 -14.32 3.66
N SER A 140 5.86 -14.81 2.56
CA SER A 140 4.44 -14.61 2.26
C SER A 140 3.61 -15.75 2.85
N SER A 141 2.37 -15.44 3.23
CA SER A 141 1.39 -16.43 3.65
C SER A 141 0.76 -17.18 2.46
N TRP A 142 -0.03 -18.20 2.77
CA TRP A 142 -0.80 -18.95 1.79
C TRP A 142 -1.70 -18.06 0.93
N VAL A 143 -1.78 -18.41 -0.35
CA VAL A 143 -2.51 -17.72 -1.40
C VAL A 143 -3.23 -18.75 -2.25
N TRP A 144 -4.49 -18.47 -2.55
CA TRP A 144 -5.27 -19.16 -3.55
C TRP A 144 -5.60 -18.21 -4.70
N GLN A 145 -4.81 -18.30 -5.77
CA GLN A 145 -5.11 -17.68 -7.06
C GLN A 145 -6.31 -18.40 -7.66
N ARG A 146 -7.43 -17.69 -7.83
CA ARG A 146 -8.68 -18.31 -8.31
C ARG A 146 -9.52 -17.37 -9.16
N TYR A 147 -10.44 -18.00 -9.89
CA TYR A 147 -11.48 -17.35 -10.67
C TYR A 147 -12.84 -17.64 -10.05
N GLY A 148 -13.73 -16.66 -10.10
CA GLY A 148 -15.02 -16.74 -9.42
C GLY A 148 -14.86 -16.60 -7.91
N MET A 149 -15.25 -15.45 -7.40
CA MET A 149 -15.36 -15.20 -5.96
C MET A 149 -16.55 -14.31 -5.67
N SER A 150 -16.96 -14.23 -4.41
CA SER A 150 -18.08 -13.42 -4.00
C SER A 150 -17.81 -12.74 -2.66
N ILE A 151 -18.12 -11.46 -2.60
CA ILE A 151 -18.00 -10.62 -1.40
C ILE A 151 -19.30 -9.85 -1.25
N GLY A 152 -19.99 -10.02 -0.12
CA GLY A 152 -21.23 -9.29 0.17
C GLY A 152 -22.34 -9.62 -0.85
N GLY A 153 -22.35 -10.85 -1.38
CA GLY A 153 -23.27 -11.32 -2.41
C GLY A 153 -22.97 -10.84 -3.83
N LYS A 154 -21.90 -10.06 -4.05
CA LYS A 154 -21.49 -9.63 -5.40
C LYS A 154 -20.40 -10.55 -5.94
N HIS A 155 -20.63 -11.08 -7.14
CA HIS A 155 -19.65 -11.89 -7.87
C HIS A 155 -18.55 -11.04 -8.51
N TYR A 156 -17.31 -11.57 -8.45
CA TYR A 156 -16.13 -11.05 -9.11
C TYR A 156 -15.46 -12.16 -9.93
N ALA A 157 -14.95 -11.80 -11.11
CA ALA A 157 -14.46 -12.77 -12.08
C ALA A 157 -13.11 -13.40 -11.67
N HIS A 158 -12.21 -12.60 -11.10
CA HIS A 158 -10.84 -12.99 -10.76
C HIS A 158 -10.36 -12.30 -9.49
N GLY A 159 -9.35 -12.87 -8.86
CA GLY A 159 -8.69 -12.30 -7.69
C GLY A 159 -7.88 -13.34 -6.91
N VAL A 160 -7.57 -12.99 -5.67
CA VAL A 160 -6.83 -13.87 -4.77
C VAL A 160 -7.57 -14.01 -3.45
N THR A 161 -7.67 -15.25 -2.96
CA THR A 161 -8.16 -15.56 -1.63
C THR A 161 -6.99 -15.90 -0.72
N VAL A 162 -7.05 -15.42 0.52
CA VAL A 162 -6.07 -15.69 1.58
C VAL A 162 -6.78 -16.05 2.88
N HIS A 163 -6.03 -16.50 3.88
CA HIS A 163 -6.56 -16.65 5.23
C HIS A 163 -6.76 -15.29 5.93
N GLY A 164 -7.62 -15.26 6.94
CA GLY A 164 -7.95 -14.08 7.72
C GLY A 164 -6.75 -13.44 8.44
N ARG A 165 -5.71 -14.22 8.74
CA ARG A 165 -4.35 -13.70 8.99
C ARG A 165 -3.51 -13.95 7.76
N SER A 166 -3.14 -12.89 7.06
CA SER A 166 -2.36 -12.98 5.83
C SER A 166 -1.43 -11.79 5.67
N SER A 167 -0.28 -12.04 5.05
CA SER A 167 0.68 -11.04 4.62
C SER A 167 1.40 -11.59 3.39
N VAL A 168 1.13 -11.04 2.22
CA VAL A 168 1.75 -11.45 0.96
C VAL A 168 2.54 -10.30 0.38
N THR A 169 3.77 -10.56 -0.06
CA THR A 169 4.63 -9.54 -0.69
C THR A 169 4.72 -9.78 -2.19
N ILE A 170 4.53 -8.72 -2.96
CA ILE A 170 4.71 -8.66 -4.41
C ILE A 170 5.92 -7.77 -4.68
N ASP A 171 6.89 -8.30 -5.42
CA ASP A 171 8.00 -7.55 -5.98
C ASP A 171 7.55 -6.97 -7.31
N LEU A 172 7.61 -5.64 -7.46
CA LEU A 172 7.05 -4.99 -8.65
C LEU A 172 7.91 -5.24 -9.88
N ASN A 173 9.24 -5.35 -9.71
CA ASN A 173 10.25 -5.62 -10.75
C ASN A 173 10.26 -4.66 -11.95
N ARG A 174 9.41 -3.62 -11.92
CA ARG A 174 9.30 -2.58 -12.94
C ARG A 174 8.55 -1.37 -12.37
N GLU A 175 8.47 -0.29 -13.13
CA GLU A 175 7.74 0.89 -12.73
C GLU A 175 6.23 0.63 -12.76
N CYS A 176 5.59 0.68 -11.59
CA CYS A 176 4.15 0.59 -11.46
C CYS A 176 3.58 1.93 -10.98
N SER A 177 2.45 2.32 -11.57
CA SER A 177 1.75 3.58 -11.27
C SER A 177 0.69 3.41 -10.19
N ALA A 178 0.00 2.26 -10.17
CA ALA A 178 -1.10 2.02 -9.26
C ALA A 178 -1.31 0.54 -8.92
N TYR A 179 -1.95 0.31 -7.77
CA TYR A 179 -2.59 -0.95 -7.41
C TYR A 179 -4.05 -0.71 -7.06
N ASP A 180 -4.91 -1.56 -7.63
CA ASP A 180 -6.37 -1.51 -7.48
C ASP A 180 -6.90 -2.89 -7.08
N ALA A 181 -7.92 -2.93 -6.23
CA ALA A 181 -8.61 -4.16 -5.84
C ALA A 181 -9.99 -3.85 -5.21
N MET A 182 -10.78 -4.90 -4.99
CA MET A 182 -11.96 -4.92 -4.14
C MET A 182 -11.71 -5.91 -3.00
N VAL A 183 -11.69 -5.43 -1.76
CA VAL A 183 -11.40 -6.29 -0.60
C VAL A 183 -12.63 -6.57 0.24
N GLY A 184 -12.67 -7.75 0.84
CA GLY A 184 -13.70 -8.08 1.82
C GLY A 184 -13.68 -9.53 2.27
N VAL A 185 -14.67 -9.87 3.08
CA VAL A 185 -14.84 -11.23 3.60
C VAL A 185 -15.44 -12.11 2.51
N ASP A 186 -14.82 -13.27 2.28
CA ASP A 186 -15.30 -14.24 1.28
C ASP A 186 -16.66 -14.84 1.71
N ASP A 187 -17.64 -14.85 0.81
CA ASP A 187 -18.98 -15.36 1.09
C ASP A 187 -19.03 -16.87 1.35
N THR A 188 -17.97 -17.62 1.02
CA THR A 188 -17.83 -19.04 1.43
C THR A 188 -17.77 -19.21 2.96
N ASN A 189 -17.49 -18.13 3.70
CA ASN A 189 -17.58 -18.10 5.15
C ASN A 189 -19.02 -18.00 5.69
N LEU A 190 -20.04 -17.94 4.82
CA LEU A 190 -21.46 -17.87 5.20
C LEU A 190 -21.79 -16.69 6.13
N GLY A 191 -21.19 -15.53 5.87
CA GLY A 191 -21.39 -14.30 6.64
C GLY A 191 -20.60 -14.20 7.95
N LEU A 192 -19.68 -15.15 8.20
CA LEU A 192 -18.79 -15.11 9.35
C LEU A 192 -17.49 -14.37 9.02
N GLY A 193 -16.88 -13.78 10.04
CA GLY A 193 -15.55 -13.17 9.95
C GLY A 193 -15.56 -11.66 10.09
N THR A 194 -14.49 -11.12 10.65
CA THR A 194 -14.21 -9.68 10.64
C THR A 194 -12.72 -9.44 10.41
N PHE A 195 -12.39 -8.67 9.38
CA PHE A 195 -11.02 -8.41 8.95
C PHE A 195 -10.75 -6.92 8.76
N SER A 196 -9.51 -6.52 9.00
CA SER A 196 -8.95 -5.27 8.46
C SER A 196 -7.98 -5.60 7.34
N PHE A 197 -8.06 -4.83 6.25
CA PHE A 197 -7.15 -4.93 5.11
C PHE A 197 -6.22 -3.72 5.11
N SER A 198 -4.99 -3.93 4.66
CA SER A 198 -4.05 -2.83 4.43
C SER A 198 -3.08 -3.12 3.31
N VAL A 199 -2.67 -2.05 2.62
CA VAL A 199 -1.66 -2.08 1.57
C VAL A 199 -0.46 -1.27 2.03
N HIS A 200 0.69 -1.91 2.05
CA HIS A 200 1.98 -1.28 2.33
C HIS A 200 2.84 -1.28 1.07
N ALA A 201 3.60 -0.22 0.84
CA ALA A 201 4.63 -0.20 -0.19
C ALA A 201 5.96 0.21 0.42
N ASP A 202 7.01 -0.59 0.17
CA ASP A 202 8.35 -0.41 0.75
C ASP A 202 8.33 -0.21 2.28
N GLY A 203 7.47 -0.96 2.97
CA GLY A 203 7.29 -0.90 4.41
C GLY A 203 6.39 0.23 4.91
N VAL A 204 5.95 1.16 4.05
CA VAL A 204 5.05 2.27 4.42
C VAL A 204 3.60 1.91 4.13
N ARG A 205 2.70 2.08 5.10
CA ARG A 205 1.26 1.86 4.89
C ARG A 205 0.67 2.97 4.04
N LEU A 206 0.14 2.62 2.87
CA LEU A 206 -0.48 3.56 1.94
C LEU A 206 -2.00 3.61 2.11
N TRP A 207 -2.61 2.50 2.55
CA TRP A 207 -4.06 2.37 2.64
C TRP A 207 -4.50 1.37 3.72
N SER A 208 -5.69 1.57 4.30
CA SER A 208 -6.37 0.60 5.16
C SER A 208 -7.89 0.74 5.10
N SER A 209 -8.61 -0.37 5.24
CA SER A 209 -10.08 -0.42 5.19
C SER A 209 -10.80 -0.07 6.49
N GLY A 210 -10.13 -0.21 7.65
CA GLY A 210 -10.84 -0.49 8.90
C GLY A 210 -11.49 -1.88 8.91
N ALA A 211 -12.37 -2.15 9.87
CA ALA A 211 -13.02 -3.46 10.00
C ALA A 211 -14.11 -3.68 8.95
N ILE A 212 -14.08 -4.82 8.25
CA ILE A 212 -15.10 -5.31 7.32
C ILE A 212 -15.65 -6.62 7.86
N LYS A 213 -16.97 -6.77 7.95
CA LYS A 213 -17.64 -7.98 8.46
C LYS A 213 -18.15 -8.86 7.32
N GLY A 214 -18.37 -10.13 7.62
CA GLY A 214 -19.04 -11.04 6.71
C GLY A 214 -20.41 -10.51 6.28
N GLY A 215 -20.65 -10.48 4.97
CA GLY A 215 -21.88 -9.93 4.38
C GLY A 215 -21.83 -8.44 4.06
N ASP A 216 -20.82 -7.69 4.51
CA ASP A 216 -20.63 -6.29 4.10
C ASP A 216 -20.20 -6.23 2.61
N PRO A 217 -20.55 -5.14 1.87
CA PRO A 217 -20.08 -4.95 0.51
C PRO A 217 -18.55 -4.80 0.47
N ALA A 218 -17.94 -5.25 -0.64
CA ALA A 218 -16.51 -5.09 -0.85
C ALA A 218 -16.08 -3.61 -0.83
N VAL A 219 -14.92 -3.34 -0.25
CA VAL A 219 -14.34 -2.00 -0.16
C VAL A 219 -13.31 -1.80 -1.28
N PRO A 220 -13.38 -0.71 -2.05
CA PRO A 220 -12.41 -0.44 -3.11
C PRO A 220 -11.05 -0.01 -2.53
N VAL A 221 -10.00 -0.51 -3.15
CA VAL A 221 -8.60 -0.15 -2.90
C VAL A 221 -8.07 0.60 -4.11
N HIS A 222 -7.42 1.73 -3.86
CA HIS A 222 -6.60 2.42 -4.85
C HIS A 222 -5.37 3.02 -4.16
N VAL A 223 -4.17 2.67 -4.62
CA VAL A 223 -2.92 3.26 -4.12
C VAL A 223 -1.99 3.62 -5.26
N ASN A 224 -1.28 4.74 -5.12
CA ASN A 224 -0.22 5.15 -6.04
C ASN A 224 1.09 4.40 -5.72
N LEU A 225 1.69 3.80 -6.73
CA LEU A 225 2.93 3.00 -6.62
C LEU A 225 4.15 3.65 -7.27
N ALA A 226 4.07 4.90 -7.72
CA ALA A 226 5.18 5.59 -8.35
C ALA A 226 6.43 5.59 -7.45
N GLY A 227 7.54 5.10 -8.00
CA GLY A 227 8.81 4.97 -7.31
C GLY A 227 8.88 3.85 -6.26
N ARG A 228 7.85 3.02 -6.13
CA ARG A 228 7.84 1.88 -5.20
C ARG A 228 8.47 0.64 -5.82
N GLN A 229 9.00 -0.24 -4.98
CA GLN A 229 9.65 -1.48 -5.42
C GLN A 229 8.88 -2.72 -4.97
N THR A 230 8.24 -2.65 -3.81
CA THR A 230 7.54 -3.78 -3.19
C THR A 230 6.17 -3.36 -2.69
N VAL A 231 5.21 -4.27 -2.76
CA VAL A 231 3.88 -4.10 -2.16
C VAL A 231 3.59 -5.27 -1.23
N ARG A 232 3.18 -4.99 0.01
CA ARG A 232 2.73 -6.00 0.97
C ARG A 232 1.24 -5.83 1.24
N LEU A 233 0.48 -6.87 0.91
CA LEU A 233 -0.97 -6.97 1.04
C LEU A 233 -1.27 -7.75 2.32
N VAL A 234 -1.95 -7.12 3.27
CA VAL A 234 -2.10 -7.65 4.64
C VAL A 234 -3.57 -7.75 5.01
N VAL A 235 -3.93 -8.86 5.65
CA VAL A 235 -5.23 -9.09 6.29
C VAL A 235 -4.99 -9.36 7.77
N GLU A 236 -5.66 -8.58 8.62
CA GLU A 236 -5.61 -8.71 10.07
C GLU A 236 -6.96 -9.16 10.62
N PRO A 237 -7.01 -10.27 11.36
CA PRO A 237 -8.24 -10.76 11.98
C PRO A 237 -8.54 -10.03 13.29
N HIS A 238 -9.84 -9.92 13.62
CA HIS A 238 -10.29 -9.27 14.86
C HIS A 238 -10.49 -10.25 16.02
N SER A 239 -10.45 -11.56 15.74
CA SER A 239 -10.52 -12.63 16.74
C SER A 239 -9.67 -13.84 16.34
N ALA A 240 -9.45 -14.76 17.28
CA ALA A 240 -8.75 -16.02 17.01
C ALA A 240 -9.52 -16.90 16.01
N PHE A 241 -10.86 -16.87 16.04
CA PHE A 241 -11.70 -17.61 15.10
C PHE A 241 -11.54 -17.10 13.67
N ASP A 242 -11.45 -15.78 13.50
CA ASP A 242 -11.30 -15.14 12.18
C ASP A 242 -10.03 -15.59 11.44
N THR A 243 -8.98 -16.03 12.15
CA THR A 243 -7.73 -16.50 11.53
C THR A 243 -7.92 -17.68 10.57
N LEU A 244 -8.97 -18.47 10.78
CA LEU A 244 -9.28 -19.68 10.00
C LEU A 244 -10.16 -19.39 8.77
N LEU A 245 -10.78 -18.21 8.72
CA LEU A 245 -11.72 -17.81 7.69
C LEU A 245 -10.99 -17.22 6.47
N LEU A 246 -11.73 -17.05 5.38
CA LEU A 246 -11.19 -16.62 4.08
C LEU A 246 -11.44 -15.14 3.81
N ALA A 247 -10.43 -14.46 3.27
CA ALA A 247 -10.49 -13.06 2.88
C ALA A 247 -10.11 -12.92 1.41
N ASP A 248 -10.86 -12.08 0.68
CA ASP A 248 -10.70 -11.92 -0.75
C ASP A 248 -10.10 -10.56 -1.12
N TRP A 249 -9.19 -10.59 -2.09
CA TRP A 249 -8.71 -9.45 -2.87
C TRP A 249 -9.18 -9.64 -4.31
N ALA A 250 -10.44 -9.29 -4.55
CA ALA A 250 -11.09 -9.40 -5.86
C ALA A 250 -10.62 -8.30 -6.82
N GLU A 251 -10.66 -8.58 -8.12
CA GLU A 251 -10.21 -7.69 -9.20
C GLU A 251 -8.81 -7.08 -8.98
N SER A 252 -7.97 -7.78 -8.21
CA SER A 252 -6.68 -7.29 -7.76
C SER A 252 -5.69 -7.20 -8.91
N LYS A 253 -5.14 -6.00 -9.15
CA LYS A 253 -4.28 -5.72 -10.30
C LYS A 253 -3.26 -4.60 -10.04
N PHE A 254 -2.15 -4.68 -10.77
CA PHE A 254 -1.09 -3.68 -10.82
C PHE A 254 -1.05 -3.04 -12.21
N SER A 255 -0.93 -1.71 -12.29
CA SER A 255 -0.82 -0.98 -13.55
C SER A 255 0.62 -0.47 -13.74
N CYS A 256 1.37 -1.02 -14.69
CA CYS A 256 2.81 -0.80 -14.83
C CYS A 256 3.24 -0.42 -16.25
N VAL A 257 4.31 0.36 -16.38
CA VAL A 257 4.85 0.87 -17.66
C VAL A 257 6.13 0.18 -18.07
#